data_AF-A0A0R1MWS9-F1
#
_entry.id   AF-A0A0R1MWS9-F1
#
_cell.length_a   1.000
_cell.length_b   1.000
_cell.length_c   1.000
_cell.angle_alpha   90.00
_cell.angle_beta   90.00
_cell.angle_gamma   90.00
#
_symmetry.space_group_name_H-M   'P 1'
#
loop_
_entity.id
_entity.type
_entity.pdbx_description
1 polymer ?
#
loop_
_entity_poly.entity_id
_entity_poly.type
_entity_poly.pdbx_seq_one_letter_code
_entity_poly.pdbx_strand_id
1 'polypeptide(L)'
;MDNSDRDVLIIQRLNKSFNQYPDTKDNKDLFAELFGNLRDSASEKMAAGKTAQEAVDAAFQEFGDIDALLQEVNAEDGTAPKPAAARQSAEEKADEDDDDKIEINLNDLSALKNLGKLGKIGNNVAKRVTKEVNESLNKPGATIITNGHTVVRNGKWVGSHDGDERLQLVNSFEQSSDGIHKLTVDYPDDLELQPTDDANFHFAEYMTTDDPAMYATADQAGDTLRIRAGKRSHFGISILINSRSWGFRARAVLQVPKTYTGAITVNGDDGNVAVHDLGALTDVALRVSDGNLQVAKITGDNLSAKSDDGNLGLSDIHFTNTDVSSDDGNAHLANVTAKNLQFRMDDGNLSLQDVRSETLTVQGDDGNFSWREVQATQVDMQYEDGNFSGQDLTFGDLRIRTEDGRGSLKQISVANPVSIATDDGNFTLTDFHGSGDFTTEDGTLSLDFAEVTGDVSVEGDDGNIRLAFPANAAYAFDLHRDDGSLRLPAEAEYSKQGKHRAIGNVGSGAPEFSVSGSVVDGRITIR
;
A
#
# COMPACT_ATOMS: atom_id res chain seq x y z
N MET A 1 -27.59 22.60 -38.92
CA MET A 1 -27.44 21.16 -39.20
C MET A 1 -27.42 20.49 -37.84
N ASP A 2 -28.25 19.46 -37.69
CA ASP A 2 -28.85 19.09 -36.40
C ASP A 2 -27.91 18.20 -35.57
N ASN A 3 -27.89 18.40 -34.24
CA ASN A 3 -27.15 17.55 -33.31
C ASN A 3 -27.60 16.08 -33.40
N SER A 4 -28.81 15.83 -33.91
CA SER A 4 -29.33 14.49 -34.20
C SER A 4 -28.53 13.74 -35.27
N ASP A 5 -27.99 14.42 -36.28
CA ASP A 5 -27.21 13.79 -37.35
C ASP A 5 -25.85 13.28 -36.83
N ARG A 6 -25.21 14.05 -35.93
CA ARG A 6 -23.95 13.65 -35.26
C ARG A 6 -24.15 12.38 -34.44
N ASP A 7 -25.17 12.37 -33.58
CA ASP A 7 -25.41 11.25 -32.65
C ASP A 7 -25.73 9.96 -33.41
N VAL A 8 -26.53 10.05 -34.48
CA VAL A 8 -26.83 8.92 -35.35
C VAL A 8 -25.56 8.35 -36.01
N LEU A 9 -24.66 9.20 -36.49
CA LEU A 9 -23.40 8.76 -37.13
C LEU A 9 -22.45 8.05 -36.16
N ILE A 10 -22.34 8.54 -34.92
CA ILE A 10 -21.51 7.91 -33.89
C ILE A 10 -22.11 6.54 -33.50
N ILE A 11 -23.42 6.48 -33.25
CA ILE A 11 -24.12 5.23 -32.90
C ILE A 11 -23.97 4.19 -34.02
N GLN A 12 -24.09 4.60 -35.29
CA GLN A 12 -23.91 3.69 -36.43
C GLN A 12 -22.53 3.07 -36.48
N ARG A 13 -21.47 3.85 -36.21
CA ARG A 13 -20.09 3.37 -36.22
C ARG A 13 -19.77 2.48 -35.04
N LEU A 14 -20.13 2.87 -33.82
CA LEU A 14 -19.94 2.05 -32.64
C LEU A 14 -20.69 0.73 -32.77
N ASN A 15 -21.92 0.74 -33.26
CA ASN A 15 -22.67 -0.51 -33.48
C ASN A 15 -21.97 -1.46 -34.45
N LYS A 16 -21.22 -0.96 -35.44
CA LYS A 16 -20.45 -1.82 -36.36
C LYS A 16 -19.37 -2.63 -35.64
N SER A 17 -18.71 -2.03 -34.66
CA SER A 17 -17.70 -2.66 -33.83
C SER A 17 -18.32 -3.57 -32.76
N PHE A 18 -19.26 -3.05 -31.97
CA PHE A 18 -19.87 -3.76 -30.83
C PHE A 18 -20.75 -4.95 -31.21
N ASN A 19 -21.38 -4.94 -32.39
CA ASN A 19 -22.20 -6.06 -32.82
C ASN A 19 -21.41 -7.38 -32.96
N GLN A 20 -20.08 -7.29 -33.06
CA GLN A 20 -19.18 -8.44 -33.13
C GLN A 20 -18.97 -9.13 -31.77
N TYR A 21 -19.37 -8.49 -30.67
CA TYR A 21 -19.17 -8.96 -29.30
C TYR A 21 -20.50 -9.30 -28.61
N PRO A 22 -20.50 -10.13 -27.56
CA PRO A 22 -21.71 -10.48 -26.81
C PRO A 22 -22.36 -9.25 -26.15
N ASP A 23 -23.69 -9.29 -25.98
CA ASP A 23 -24.47 -8.22 -25.35
C ASP A 23 -24.36 -8.29 -23.81
N THR A 24 -23.14 -8.12 -23.28
CA THR A 24 -22.86 -8.09 -21.83
C THR A 24 -23.20 -6.72 -21.24
N LYS A 25 -23.25 -6.64 -19.91
CA LYS A 25 -23.39 -5.35 -19.22
C LYS A 25 -22.18 -4.45 -19.51
N ASP A 26 -20.99 -5.03 -19.48
CA ASP A 26 -19.72 -4.33 -19.69
C ASP A 26 -19.60 -3.75 -21.11
N ASN A 27 -20.02 -4.50 -22.13
CA ASN A 27 -20.07 -3.99 -23.50
C ASN A 27 -21.13 -2.90 -23.69
N LYS A 28 -22.23 -2.88 -22.93
CA LYS A 28 -23.22 -1.78 -22.98
C LYS A 28 -22.68 -0.51 -22.32
N ASP A 29 -21.97 -0.68 -21.21
CA ASP A 29 -21.40 0.42 -20.44
C ASP A 29 -20.23 1.05 -21.22
N LEU A 30 -19.34 0.23 -21.79
CA LEU A 30 -18.27 0.68 -22.71
C LEU A 30 -18.84 1.40 -23.94
N PHE A 31 -19.92 0.90 -24.54
CA PHE A 31 -20.57 1.58 -25.67
C PHE A 31 -21.04 2.98 -25.29
N ALA A 32 -21.68 3.11 -24.12
CA ALA A 32 -22.19 4.39 -23.64
C ALA A 32 -21.06 5.40 -23.39
N GLU A 33 -19.92 4.93 -22.85
CA GLU A 33 -18.74 5.76 -22.60
C GLU A 33 -18.08 6.23 -23.90
N LEU A 34 -17.80 5.31 -24.83
CA LEU A 34 -17.25 5.65 -26.14
C LEU A 34 -18.17 6.61 -26.89
N PHE A 35 -19.48 6.39 -26.81
CA PHE A 35 -20.46 7.30 -27.39
C PHE A 35 -20.35 8.71 -26.79
N GLY A 36 -20.25 8.83 -25.46
CA GLY A 36 -20.05 10.11 -24.78
C GLY A 36 -18.78 10.82 -25.23
N ASN A 37 -17.63 10.13 -25.18
CA ASN A 37 -16.32 10.67 -25.55
C ASN A 37 -16.28 11.14 -27.01
N LEU A 38 -16.79 10.32 -27.94
CA LEU A 38 -16.85 10.66 -29.36
C LEU A 38 -17.83 11.79 -29.64
N ARG A 39 -18.95 11.85 -28.90
CA ARG A 39 -19.95 12.91 -29.02
C ARG A 39 -19.38 14.25 -28.58
N ASP A 40 -18.67 14.29 -27.46
CA ASP A 40 -18.09 15.53 -26.94
C ASP A 40 -16.98 16.04 -27.86
N SER A 41 -16.09 15.14 -28.30
CA SER A 41 -15.05 15.43 -29.29
C SER A 41 -15.60 15.91 -30.64
N ALA A 42 -16.68 15.29 -31.13
CA ALA A 42 -17.36 15.73 -32.36
C ALA A 42 -18.08 17.07 -32.15
N SER A 43 -18.61 17.34 -30.97
CA SER A 43 -19.26 18.63 -30.64
C SER A 43 -18.28 19.78 -30.69
N GLU A 44 -17.09 19.62 -30.12
CA GLU A 44 -16.02 20.61 -30.18
C GLU A 44 -15.62 20.89 -31.64
N LYS A 45 -15.48 19.84 -32.45
CA LYS A 45 -15.16 19.94 -33.88
C LYS A 45 -16.25 20.62 -34.70
N MET A 46 -17.53 20.39 -34.38
CA MET A 46 -18.64 21.11 -34.99
C MET A 46 -18.67 22.58 -34.56
N ALA A 47 -18.35 22.89 -33.29
CA ALA A 47 -18.20 24.26 -32.82
C ALA A 47 -17.05 24.99 -33.54
N ALA A 48 -16.02 24.26 -33.95
CA ALA A 48 -14.93 24.74 -34.81
C ALA A 48 -15.29 24.86 -36.31
N GLY A 49 -16.56 24.66 -36.69
CA GLY A 49 -17.07 24.89 -38.04
C GLY A 49 -17.08 23.68 -38.97
N LYS A 50 -16.75 22.47 -38.48
CA LYS A 50 -16.86 21.24 -39.28
C LYS A 50 -18.32 20.80 -39.44
N THR A 51 -18.62 20.10 -40.54
CA THR A 51 -19.90 19.40 -40.68
C THR A 51 -19.99 18.22 -39.69
N ALA A 52 -21.21 17.71 -39.41
CA ALA A 52 -21.39 16.56 -38.52
C ALA A 52 -20.57 15.34 -38.97
N GLN A 53 -20.50 15.08 -40.28
CA GLN A 53 -19.72 13.99 -40.84
C GLN A 53 -18.22 14.17 -40.60
N GLU A 54 -17.66 15.33 -40.96
CA GLU A 54 -16.23 15.64 -40.78
C GLU A 54 -15.83 15.69 -39.30
N ALA A 55 -16.75 16.11 -38.42
CA ALA A 55 -16.54 16.13 -36.99
C ALA A 55 -16.49 14.73 -36.39
N VAL A 56 -17.41 13.85 -36.79
CA VAL A 56 -17.41 12.44 -36.36
C VAL A 56 -16.21 11.71 -36.97
N ASP A 57 -15.84 11.95 -38.22
CA ASP A 57 -14.64 11.39 -38.86
C ASP A 57 -13.37 11.76 -38.08
N ALA A 58 -13.19 13.04 -37.80
CA ALA A 58 -12.04 13.49 -37.05
C ALA A 58 -12.07 13.03 -35.58
N ALA A 59 -13.25 12.86 -34.96
CA ALA A 59 -13.36 12.33 -33.61
C ALA A 59 -12.91 10.86 -33.55
N PHE A 60 -13.39 10.01 -34.47
CA PHE A 60 -12.96 8.60 -34.55
C PHE A 60 -11.48 8.47 -34.94
N GLN A 61 -10.99 9.31 -35.85
CA GLN A 61 -9.57 9.31 -36.22
C GLN A 61 -8.66 9.71 -35.03
N GLU A 62 -9.12 10.66 -34.21
CA GLU A 62 -8.38 11.07 -33.01
C GLU A 62 -8.45 10.00 -31.92
N PHE A 63 -9.56 9.27 -31.85
CA PHE A 63 -9.80 8.18 -30.90
C PHE A 63 -9.05 6.88 -31.26
N GLY A 64 -8.69 6.65 -32.52
CA GLY A 64 -7.92 5.47 -32.92
C GLY A 64 -8.76 4.19 -33.02
N ASP A 65 -8.12 3.03 -32.89
CA ASP A 65 -8.72 1.73 -33.18
C ASP A 65 -9.55 1.18 -32.00
N ILE A 66 -10.87 1.36 -32.08
CA ILE A 66 -11.86 0.87 -31.11
C ILE A 66 -11.97 -0.66 -31.12
N ASP A 67 -11.68 -1.31 -32.25
CA ASP A 67 -11.80 -2.77 -32.35
C ASP A 67 -10.70 -3.47 -31.56
N ALA A 68 -9.50 -2.87 -31.47
CA ALA A 68 -8.42 -3.36 -30.61
C ALA A 68 -8.79 -3.29 -29.12
N LEU A 69 -9.39 -2.17 -28.69
CA LEU A 69 -9.83 -1.97 -27.31
C LEU A 69 -10.95 -2.95 -26.90
N LEU A 70 -11.88 -3.23 -27.80
CA LEU A 70 -12.93 -4.23 -27.57
C LEU A 70 -12.38 -5.65 -27.42
N GLN A 71 -11.29 -5.99 -28.13
CA GLN A 71 -10.64 -7.30 -27.98
C GLN A 71 -9.99 -7.46 -26.61
N GLU A 72 -9.37 -6.39 -26.10
CA GLU A 72 -8.71 -6.37 -24.79
C GLU A 72 -9.74 -6.54 -23.66
N VAL A 73 -10.79 -5.71 -23.62
CA VAL A 73 -11.85 -5.77 -22.60
C VAL A 73 -12.52 -7.14 -22.57
N ASN A 74 -12.88 -7.69 -23.74
CA ASN A 74 -13.56 -8.98 -23.78
C ASN A 74 -12.60 -10.16 -23.46
N ALA A 75 -11.29 -10.01 -23.64
CA ALA A 75 -10.30 -11.03 -23.30
C ALA A 75 -10.09 -11.16 -21.78
N GLU A 76 -10.17 -10.06 -21.03
CA GLU A 76 -10.09 -10.06 -19.56
C GLU A 76 -11.33 -10.75 -18.93
N ASP A 77 -12.52 -10.55 -19.50
CA ASP A 77 -13.76 -11.19 -19.04
C ASP A 77 -13.91 -12.67 -19.47
N GLY A 78 -12.93 -13.23 -20.19
CA GLY A 78 -13.03 -14.57 -20.77
C GLY A 78 -14.12 -14.71 -21.84
N THR A 79 -14.57 -13.61 -22.43
CA THR A 79 -15.63 -13.59 -23.46
C THR A 79 -15.04 -13.53 -24.87
N ALA A 80 -15.45 -14.46 -25.73
CA ALA A 80 -14.96 -14.51 -27.12
C ALA A 80 -15.89 -13.72 -28.06
N PRO A 81 -15.35 -13.14 -29.16
CA PRO A 81 -16.17 -12.56 -30.23
C PRO A 81 -17.20 -13.57 -30.75
N LYS A 82 -18.36 -13.10 -31.22
CA LYS A 82 -19.40 -13.96 -31.79
C LYS A 82 -18.83 -14.79 -32.97
N PRO A 83 -19.15 -16.11 -33.05
CA PRO A 83 -18.58 -17.00 -34.06
C PRO A 83 -18.90 -16.57 -35.49
N ALA A 84 -17.97 -16.84 -36.41
CA ALA A 84 -17.89 -16.29 -37.77
C ALA A 84 -19.13 -16.50 -38.68
N ALA A 85 -20.08 -17.37 -38.33
CA ALA A 85 -21.30 -17.58 -39.12
C ALA A 85 -22.22 -16.35 -39.17
N ALA A 86 -22.06 -15.38 -38.25
CA ALA A 86 -22.79 -14.10 -38.28
C ALA A 86 -22.06 -12.99 -39.05
N ARG A 87 -20.82 -13.22 -39.51
CA ARG A 87 -19.95 -12.20 -40.14
C ARG A 87 -20.07 -12.13 -41.67
N GLN A 88 -20.89 -12.97 -42.30
CA GLN A 88 -20.89 -13.18 -43.76
C GLN A 88 -21.83 -12.27 -44.59
N SER A 89 -22.44 -11.26 -44.01
CA SER A 89 -23.33 -10.34 -44.74
C SER A 89 -22.83 -8.89 -44.69
N ALA A 90 -21.61 -8.65 -45.17
CA ALA A 90 -21.13 -7.37 -45.71
C ALA A 90 -19.70 -7.58 -46.27
N GLU A 91 -19.65 -7.94 -47.56
CA GLU A 91 -18.52 -7.93 -48.51
C GLU A 91 -17.53 -6.75 -48.33
N GLU A 92 -16.30 -6.71 -48.87
CA GLU A 92 -15.34 -7.62 -49.51
C GLU A 92 -14.08 -6.76 -49.81
N LYS A 93 -12.88 -7.29 -49.53
CA LYS A 93 -11.50 -7.00 -50.00
C LYS A 93 -10.97 -5.58 -50.33
N ALA A 94 -9.82 -5.26 -49.73
CA ALA A 94 -8.62 -4.74 -50.41
C ALA A 94 -7.33 -5.11 -49.62
N ASP A 95 -6.26 -5.40 -50.36
CA ASP A 95 -5.00 -6.06 -49.96
C ASP A 95 -3.86 -5.09 -49.53
N GLU A 96 -2.88 -5.70 -48.83
CA GLU A 96 -1.40 -5.51 -48.80
C GLU A 96 -0.69 -4.30 -48.13
N ASP A 97 0.36 -4.69 -47.36
CA ASP A 97 1.60 -4.02 -46.86
C ASP A 97 1.44 -2.81 -45.91
N ASP A 98 2.20 -2.61 -44.84
CA ASP A 98 3.65 -2.72 -44.63
C ASP A 98 3.98 -2.70 -43.11
N ASP A 99 5.22 -3.03 -42.78
CA ASP A 99 5.86 -3.17 -41.47
C ASP A 99 5.39 -2.26 -40.30
N ASP A 100 5.06 -2.86 -39.15
CA ASP A 100 5.00 -2.15 -37.86
C ASP A 100 5.99 -2.68 -36.81
N LYS A 101 6.76 -1.72 -36.30
CA LYS A 101 7.69 -1.85 -35.19
C LYS A 101 6.92 -2.13 -33.91
N ILE A 102 7.37 -3.14 -33.17
CA ILE A 102 6.98 -3.35 -31.78
C ILE A 102 7.69 -2.27 -30.94
N GLU A 103 6.95 -1.26 -30.48
CA GLU A 103 7.39 -0.38 -29.40
C GLU A 103 6.94 -1.00 -28.06
N ILE A 104 7.91 -1.51 -27.30
CA ILE A 104 7.67 -2.09 -25.98
C ILE A 104 7.58 -0.96 -24.97
N ASN A 105 6.39 -0.76 -24.39
CA ASN A 105 6.18 0.16 -23.29
C ASN A 105 6.62 -0.49 -21.96
N LEU A 106 7.51 0.17 -21.21
CA LEU A 106 8.26 -0.37 -20.06
C LEU A 106 7.60 -0.11 -18.69
N ASN A 107 6.29 0.13 -18.63
CA ASN A 107 5.61 0.49 -17.38
C ASN A 107 5.01 -0.70 -16.62
N ASP A 108 5.28 -1.92 -17.04
CA ASP A 108 4.80 -3.11 -16.35
C ASP A 108 5.84 -3.65 -15.37
N LEU A 109 5.67 -3.36 -14.08
CA LEU A 109 6.47 -3.95 -12.99
C LEU A 109 6.23 -5.47 -12.84
N SER A 110 5.22 -6.05 -13.51
CA SER A 110 5.08 -7.51 -13.62
C SER A 110 6.23 -8.13 -14.45
N ALA A 111 6.87 -7.34 -15.33
CA ALA A 111 8.05 -7.77 -16.09
C ALA A 111 9.31 -7.94 -15.22
N LEU A 112 9.35 -7.37 -14.00
CA LEU A 112 10.43 -7.60 -13.04
C LEU A 112 10.37 -8.99 -12.40
N LYS A 113 9.19 -9.61 -12.29
CA LYS A 113 9.03 -10.98 -11.76
C LYS A 113 9.72 -12.04 -12.65
N ASN A 114 10.09 -11.67 -13.89
CA ASN A 114 10.81 -12.55 -14.81
C ASN A 114 12.34 -12.30 -14.88
N LEU A 115 12.90 -11.31 -14.17
CA LEU A 115 14.35 -11.03 -14.19
C LEU A 115 15.19 -12.06 -13.39
N GLY A 116 14.59 -12.75 -12.42
CA GLY A 116 15.21 -13.87 -11.71
C GLY A 116 15.53 -15.07 -12.63
N LYS A 117 14.83 -15.17 -13.77
CA LYS A 117 15.04 -16.23 -14.79
C LYS A 117 16.24 -15.94 -15.71
N LEU A 118 16.90 -14.79 -15.59
CA LEU A 118 18.02 -14.35 -16.44
C LEU A 118 19.42 -14.53 -15.80
N GLY A 119 19.52 -15.19 -14.65
CA GLY A 119 20.80 -15.52 -14.01
C GLY A 119 21.55 -14.31 -13.42
N LYS A 120 22.88 -14.41 -13.28
CA LYS A 120 23.73 -13.52 -12.46
C LYS A 120 23.65 -12.01 -12.79
N ILE A 121 23.21 -11.64 -13.99
CA ILE A 121 23.07 -10.24 -14.41
C ILE A 121 21.78 -9.62 -13.86
N GLY A 122 20.67 -10.37 -13.84
CA GLY A 122 19.38 -9.92 -13.27
C GLY A 122 19.47 -9.64 -11.76
N ASN A 123 20.18 -10.50 -11.02
CA ASN A 123 20.40 -10.32 -9.58
C ASN A 123 21.26 -9.09 -9.21
N ASN A 124 22.15 -8.65 -10.10
CA ASN A 124 22.98 -7.47 -9.86
C ASN A 124 22.23 -6.16 -10.18
N VAL A 125 21.28 -6.20 -11.12
CA VAL A 125 20.41 -5.07 -11.45
C VAL A 125 19.37 -4.85 -10.34
N ALA A 126 18.71 -5.91 -9.86
CA ALA A 126 17.78 -5.83 -8.74
C ALA A 126 18.44 -5.24 -7.47
N LYS A 127 19.63 -5.72 -7.10
CA LYS A 127 20.40 -5.18 -5.96
C LYS A 127 20.83 -3.72 -6.14
N ARG A 128 21.05 -3.25 -7.38
CA ARG A 128 21.40 -1.86 -7.66
C ARG A 128 20.19 -0.94 -7.57
N VAL A 129 19.04 -1.39 -8.06
CA VAL A 129 17.75 -0.68 -7.95
C VAL A 129 17.32 -0.54 -6.49
N THR A 130 17.37 -1.60 -5.69
CA THR A 130 17.03 -1.53 -4.25
C THR A 130 17.98 -0.62 -3.46
N LYS A 131 19.26 -0.55 -3.85
CA LYS A 131 20.25 0.34 -3.22
C LYS A 131 20.06 1.81 -3.64
N GLU A 132 19.81 2.08 -4.92
CA GLU A 132 19.56 3.43 -5.45
C GLU A 132 18.21 4.01 -4.93
N VAL A 133 17.20 3.16 -4.70
CA VAL A 133 15.91 3.53 -4.06
C VAL A 133 16.11 3.89 -2.58
N ASN A 134 16.85 3.09 -1.81
CA ASN A 134 17.13 3.39 -0.40
C ASN A 134 18.02 4.64 -0.20
N GLU A 135 18.94 4.94 -1.14
CA GLU A 135 19.80 6.13 -1.09
C GLU A 135 19.09 7.42 -1.55
N SER A 136 17.94 7.32 -2.22
CA SER A 136 17.17 8.46 -2.74
C SER A 136 16.07 8.96 -1.80
N LEU A 137 15.50 8.07 -0.96
CA LEU A 137 14.52 8.42 0.07
C LEU A 137 15.07 9.30 1.20
N ASN A 138 16.39 9.31 1.43
CA ASN A 138 17.03 10.03 2.54
C ASN A 138 17.52 11.46 2.19
N LYS A 139 17.09 12.05 1.05
CA LYS A 139 17.53 13.40 0.63
C LYS A 139 16.43 14.47 0.86
N PRO A 140 16.78 15.69 1.30
CA PRO A 140 15.84 16.82 1.33
C PRO A 140 15.31 17.12 -0.08
N GLY A 141 13.99 17.06 -0.28
CA GLY A 141 13.32 17.27 -1.57
C GLY A 141 12.91 15.99 -2.33
N ALA A 142 12.81 14.85 -1.65
CA ALA A 142 12.34 13.60 -2.25
C ALA A 142 10.86 13.67 -2.69
N THR A 143 10.58 13.19 -3.90
CA THR A 143 9.23 12.93 -4.43
C THR A 143 8.86 11.49 -4.08
N ILE A 144 7.72 11.27 -3.43
CA ILE A 144 7.17 9.92 -3.28
C ILE A 144 6.40 9.61 -4.57
N ILE A 145 6.92 8.64 -5.32
CA ILE A 145 6.30 8.11 -6.53
C ILE A 145 5.89 6.69 -6.21
N THR A 146 4.59 6.42 -6.18
CA THR A 146 4.02 5.07 -6.08
C THR A 146 3.25 4.80 -7.37
N ASN A 147 3.54 3.68 -8.04
CA ASN A 147 2.84 3.22 -9.25
C ASN A 147 2.58 4.31 -10.32
N GLY A 148 3.57 5.17 -10.59
CA GLY A 148 3.48 6.20 -11.63
C GLY A 148 2.75 7.50 -11.23
N HIS A 149 2.24 7.61 -10.00
CA HIS A 149 1.59 8.82 -9.51
C HIS A 149 2.44 9.53 -8.46
N THR A 150 2.68 10.83 -8.70
CA THR A 150 3.34 11.71 -7.72
C THR A 150 2.29 12.13 -6.71
N VAL A 151 2.44 11.73 -5.45
CA VAL A 151 1.46 12.02 -4.39
C VAL A 151 1.80 13.34 -3.68
N VAL A 152 3.09 13.67 -3.58
CA VAL A 152 3.57 14.92 -2.97
C VAL A 152 4.77 15.46 -3.75
N ARG A 153 4.70 16.72 -4.18
CA ARG A 153 5.81 17.46 -4.80
C ARG A 153 6.11 18.70 -3.97
N ASN A 154 7.32 18.79 -3.43
CA ASN A 154 7.77 19.91 -2.58
C ASN A 154 6.88 20.15 -1.33
N GLY A 155 6.36 19.09 -0.70
CA GLY A 155 5.47 19.21 0.46
C GLY A 155 4.06 19.71 0.13
N LYS A 156 3.70 19.79 -1.16
CA LYS A 156 2.35 20.07 -1.63
C LYS A 156 1.75 18.81 -2.24
N TRP A 157 0.49 18.59 -1.91
CA TRP A 157 -0.36 17.58 -2.49
C TRP A 157 -0.49 17.74 -4.00
N VAL A 158 -0.32 16.62 -4.69
CA VAL A 158 -0.48 16.51 -6.14
C VAL A 158 -1.40 15.31 -6.33
N GLY A 159 -2.68 15.56 -6.64
CA GLY A 159 -3.57 14.46 -7.04
C GLY A 159 -2.98 13.76 -8.27
N SER A 160 -3.39 12.52 -8.54
CA SER A 160 -2.95 11.75 -9.71
C SER A 160 -3.16 12.50 -11.04
N HIS A 161 -4.02 13.52 -11.03
CA HIS A 161 -4.39 14.38 -12.16
C HIS A 161 -4.08 15.88 -11.99
N ASP A 162 -3.26 16.28 -11.00
CA ASP A 162 -2.90 17.70 -10.83
C ASP A 162 -2.13 18.19 -12.08
N GLY A 163 -2.76 19.08 -12.86
CA GLY A 163 -2.24 19.56 -14.14
C GLY A 163 -3.02 19.11 -15.39
N ASP A 164 -4.08 18.32 -15.27
CA ASP A 164 -5.01 18.10 -16.39
C ASP A 164 -5.83 19.37 -16.65
N GLU A 165 -5.46 20.11 -17.70
CA GLU A 165 -6.11 21.37 -18.10
C GLU A 165 -7.60 21.19 -18.45
N ARG A 166 -8.07 19.95 -18.66
CA ARG A 166 -9.48 19.65 -18.93
C ARG A 166 -10.35 19.65 -17.69
N LEU A 167 -9.78 19.54 -16.49
CA LEU A 167 -10.54 19.62 -15.23
C LEU A 167 -11.02 21.05 -15.02
N GLN A 168 -12.31 21.28 -15.29
CA GLN A 168 -12.97 22.56 -15.06
C GLN A 168 -13.74 22.52 -13.76
N LEU A 169 -13.81 23.64 -13.04
CA LEU A 169 -14.70 23.78 -11.88
C LEU A 169 -16.16 23.71 -12.38
N VAL A 170 -16.89 22.66 -12.02
CA VAL A 170 -18.26 22.41 -12.48
C VAL A 170 -19.30 22.59 -11.37
N ASN A 171 -18.91 22.38 -10.12
CA ASN A 171 -19.81 22.48 -8.98
C ASN A 171 -19.06 23.03 -7.75
N SER A 172 -19.76 23.83 -6.95
CA SER A 172 -19.23 24.38 -5.71
C SER A 172 -20.35 24.83 -4.78
N PHE A 173 -20.18 24.63 -3.47
CA PHE A 173 -21.11 25.13 -2.47
C PHE A 173 -20.42 25.40 -1.14
N GLU A 174 -21.07 26.21 -0.31
CA GLU A 174 -20.64 26.48 1.06
C GLU A 174 -21.68 25.94 2.05
N GLN A 175 -21.21 25.40 3.18
CA GLN A 175 -22.07 24.89 4.24
C GLN A 175 -21.53 25.32 5.59
N SER A 176 -22.39 25.87 6.46
CA SER A 176 -21.97 26.25 7.81
C SER A 176 -21.52 25.03 8.61
N SER A 177 -20.42 25.18 9.37
CA SER A 177 -19.97 24.16 10.32
C SER A 177 -20.66 24.24 11.68
N ASP A 178 -21.46 25.28 11.92
CA ASP A 178 -22.15 25.50 13.19
C ASP A 178 -23.12 24.35 13.49
N GLY A 179 -22.91 23.69 14.63
CA GLY A 179 -23.73 22.56 15.08
C GLY A 179 -23.47 21.26 14.33
N ILE A 180 -22.49 21.22 13.43
CA ILE A 180 -22.03 19.98 12.79
C ILE A 180 -20.99 19.32 13.69
N HIS A 181 -21.24 18.07 14.07
CA HIS A 181 -20.33 17.23 14.83
C HIS A 181 -19.86 16.01 14.04
N LYS A 182 -20.50 15.70 12.91
CA LYS A 182 -20.15 14.59 12.02
C LYS A 182 -20.16 15.05 10.57
N LEU A 183 -19.04 14.87 9.89
CA LEU A 183 -18.88 15.10 8.46
C LEU A 183 -18.69 13.75 7.79
N THR A 184 -19.53 13.43 6.80
CA THR A 184 -19.39 12.24 5.97
C THR A 184 -19.24 12.66 4.51
N VAL A 185 -18.22 12.16 3.83
CA VAL A 185 -17.97 12.43 2.42
C VAL A 185 -17.91 11.10 1.68
N ASP A 186 -18.89 10.85 0.83
CA ASP A 186 -18.91 9.69 -0.07
C ASP A 186 -18.53 10.20 -1.48
N TYR A 187 -17.31 9.90 -1.92
CA TYR A 187 -16.77 10.47 -3.14
C TYR A 187 -15.79 9.48 -3.80
N PRO A 188 -16.13 8.90 -4.96
CA PRO A 188 -15.37 7.78 -5.52
C PRO A 188 -14.10 8.18 -6.28
N ASP A 189 -13.98 9.44 -6.73
CA ASP A 189 -12.79 9.95 -7.43
C ASP A 189 -11.82 10.69 -6.48
N ASP A 190 -10.82 11.39 -7.02
CA ASP A 190 -9.82 12.08 -6.21
C ASP A 190 -10.46 13.10 -5.24
N LEU A 191 -10.10 13.05 -3.96
CA LEU A 191 -10.64 13.92 -2.91
C LEU A 191 -9.53 14.47 -2.01
N GLU A 192 -9.53 15.78 -1.81
CA GLU A 192 -8.63 16.47 -0.89
C GLU A 192 -9.41 17.21 0.20
N LEU A 193 -9.15 16.88 1.46
CA LEU A 193 -9.60 17.63 2.62
C LEU A 193 -8.43 18.47 3.13
N GLN A 194 -8.58 19.79 3.02
CA GLN A 194 -7.57 20.78 3.39
C GLN A 194 -8.14 21.80 4.38
N PRO A 195 -7.33 22.51 5.18
CA PRO A 195 -7.86 23.45 6.15
C PRO A 195 -8.31 24.78 5.51
N THR A 196 -9.24 25.47 6.16
CA THR A 196 -9.57 26.89 5.92
C THR A 196 -9.66 27.69 7.22
N ASP A 197 -9.38 28.98 7.13
CA ASP A 197 -9.59 29.96 8.21
C ASP A 197 -11.05 30.45 8.26
N ASP A 198 -11.87 30.10 7.26
CA ASP A 198 -13.31 30.35 7.26
C ASP A 198 -14.04 29.44 8.26
N ALA A 199 -15.20 29.89 8.76
CA ALA A 199 -16.08 29.11 9.62
C ALA A 199 -16.95 28.10 8.86
N ASN A 200 -17.08 28.24 7.54
CA ASN A 200 -17.85 27.33 6.70
C ASN A 200 -16.98 26.24 6.08
N PHE A 201 -17.58 25.09 5.80
CA PHE A 201 -17.07 24.13 4.83
C PHE A 201 -17.21 24.71 3.42
N HIS A 202 -16.15 24.61 2.61
CA HIS A 202 -16.18 25.01 1.20
C HIS A 202 -15.90 23.81 0.32
N PHE A 203 -16.85 23.42 -0.51
CA PHE A 203 -16.70 22.29 -1.42
C PHE A 203 -16.55 22.80 -2.86
N ALA A 204 -15.57 22.26 -3.59
CA ALA A 204 -15.34 22.53 -4.99
C ALA A 204 -15.09 21.21 -5.74
N GLU A 205 -15.74 21.05 -6.88
CA GLU A 205 -15.71 19.84 -7.69
C GLU A 205 -15.31 20.18 -9.12
N TYR A 206 -14.31 19.46 -9.61
CA TYR A 206 -13.71 19.64 -10.92
C TYR A 206 -13.94 18.39 -11.76
N MET A 207 -14.38 18.56 -13.01
CA MET A 207 -14.64 17.45 -13.92
C MET A 207 -14.20 17.78 -15.34
N THR A 208 -13.89 16.74 -16.11
CA THR A 208 -13.69 16.85 -17.57
C THR A 208 -15.01 17.03 -18.33
N THR A 209 -16.12 16.58 -17.73
CA THR A 209 -17.46 16.66 -18.32
C THR A 209 -18.39 17.36 -17.33
N ASP A 210 -19.00 18.45 -17.79
CA ASP A 210 -19.94 19.23 -17.00
C ASP A 210 -21.37 18.67 -17.12
N ASP A 211 -21.76 17.78 -16.20
CA ASP A 211 -23.10 17.20 -16.12
C ASP A 211 -23.67 17.34 -14.70
N PRO A 212 -24.76 18.10 -14.51
CA PRO A 212 -25.42 18.26 -13.21
C PRO A 212 -25.88 16.97 -12.54
N ALA A 213 -26.12 15.89 -13.29
CA ALA A 213 -26.46 14.58 -12.71
C ALA A 213 -25.28 13.94 -11.95
N MET A 214 -24.06 14.40 -12.23
CA MET A 214 -22.82 13.94 -11.61
C MET A 214 -22.42 14.80 -10.40
N TYR A 215 -22.98 16.00 -10.23
CA TYR A 215 -22.57 16.88 -9.15
C TYR A 215 -22.80 16.28 -7.76
N ALA A 216 -21.83 16.50 -6.88
CA ALA A 216 -22.00 16.21 -5.48
C ALA A 216 -23.08 17.10 -4.84
N THR A 217 -23.79 16.53 -3.87
CA THR A 217 -24.84 17.19 -3.09
C THR A 217 -24.53 17.11 -1.61
N ALA A 218 -25.02 18.09 -0.85
CA ALA A 218 -24.88 18.15 0.60
C ALA A 218 -26.25 18.05 1.28
N ASP A 219 -26.38 17.10 2.20
CA ASP A 219 -27.56 16.88 3.02
C ASP A 219 -27.18 17.00 4.51
N GLN A 220 -27.84 17.89 5.24
CA GLN A 220 -27.70 18.00 6.69
C GLN A 220 -28.88 17.33 7.39
N ALA A 221 -28.58 16.40 8.30
CA ALA A 221 -29.55 15.78 9.20
C ALA A 221 -29.09 15.91 10.65
N GLY A 222 -29.68 16.85 11.39
CA GLY A 222 -29.25 17.15 12.76
C GLY A 222 -27.82 17.70 12.80
N ASP A 223 -26.94 17.00 13.52
CA ASP A 223 -25.53 17.32 13.69
C ASP A 223 -24.61 16.70 12.62
N THR A 224 -25.19 16.02 11.64
CA THR A 224 -24.46 15.30 10.60
C THR A 224 -24.61 16.01 9.26
N LEU A 225 -23.48 16.39 8.66
CA LEU A 225 -23.38 16.84 7.28
C LEU A 225 -22.88 15.68 6.41
N ARG A 226 -23.65 15.31 5.39
CA ARG A 226 -23.25 14.30 4.41
C ARG A 226 -23.09 14.93 3.04
N ILE A 227 -21.90 14.82 2.45
CA ILE A 227 -21.61 15.18 1.07
C ILE A 227 -21.52 13.89 0.27
N ARG A 228 -22.27 13.78 -0.84
CA ARG A 228 -22.27 12.58 -1.69
C ARG A 228 -22.13 12.97 -3.14
N ALA A 229 -21.19 12.36 -3.84
CA ALA A 229 -21.07 12.46 -5.30
C ALA A 229 -22.40 12.10 -6.00
N GLY A 230 -22.65 12.72 -7.16
CA GLY A 230 -23.78 12.37 -8.01
C GLY A 230 -23.58 11.02 -8.69
N LYS A 231 -24.35 10.76 -9.76
CA LYS A 231 -24.21 9.51 -10.51
C LYS A 231 -22.79 9.41 -11.08
N ARG A 232 -22.14 8.26 -10.92
CA ARG A 232 -20.86 7.93 -11.54
C ARG A 232 -21.02 6.72 -12.45
N SER A 233 -20.51 6.79 -13.67
CA SER A 233 -20.43 5.64 -14.57
C SER A 233 -19.25 4.79 -14.11
N HIS A 234 -19.47 3.51 -13.80
CA HIS A 234 -18.46 2.62 -13.19
C HIS A 234 -17.47 2.04 -14.22
N PHE A 235 -17.45 2.60 -15.44
CA PHE A 235 -16.46 2.29 -16.47
C PHE A 235 -15.59 3.55 -16.58
N GLY A 236 -14.46 3.52 -15.88
CA GLY A 236 -13.48 4.60 -15.82
C GLY A 236 -12.29 4.31 -16.73
N ILE A 237 -12.51 3.89 -17.98
CA ILE A 237 -11.37 3.62 -18.86
C ILE A 237 -10.75 4.95 -19.29
N SER A 238 -9.62 5.28 -18.65
CA SER A 238 -8.74 6.34 -19.12
C SER A 238 -7.88 5.82 -20.28
N ILE A 239 -8.31 6.05 -21.52
CA ILE A 239 -7.59 5.59 -22.72
C ILE A 239 -6.59 6.67 -23.15
N LEU A 240 -5.31 6.31 -23.28
CA LEU A 240 -4.31 7.18 -23.91
C LEU A 240 -4.26 6.91 -25.42
N ILE A 241 -4.76 7.86 -26.23
CA ILE A 241 -4.61 7.80 -27.69
C ILE A 241 -3.85 9.05 -28.15
N ASN A 242 -2.78 8.84 -28.92
CA ASN A 242 -1.96 9.92 -29.50
C ASN A 242 -1.44 10.94 -28.46
N SER A 243 -1.01 10.46 -27.28
CA SER A 243 -0.58 11.31 -26.14
C SER A 243 -1.67 12.21 -25.53
N ARG A 244 -2.95 11.98 -25.86
CA ARG A 244 -4.11 12.58 -25.19
C ARG A 244 -4.80 11.51 -24.35
N SER A 245 -5.08 11.83 -23.10
CA SER A 245 -5.95 11.00 -22.26
C SER A 245 -7.40 11.25 -22.63
N TRP A 246 -8.16 10.18 -22.77
CA TRP A 246 -9.60 10.12 -22.98
C TRP A 246 -10.20 9.42 -21.78
N GLY A 247 -11.44 9.75 -21.39
CA GLY A 247 -12.08 9.20 -20.19
C GLY A 247 -12.56 10.30 -19.25
N PHE A 248 -13.59 9.98 -18.47
CA PHE A 248 -14.13 10.86 -17.43
C PHE A 248 -13.15 10.94 -16.27
N ARG A 249 -12.91 12.16 -15.77
CA ARG A 249 -12.12 12.39 -14.56
C ARG A 249 -12.82 13.40 -13.68
N ALA A 250 -12.79 13.17 -12.38
CA ALA A 250 -13.26 14.12 -11.39
C ALA A 250 -12.29 14.26 -10.21
N ARG A 251 -12.30 15.44 -9.60
CA ARG A 251 -11.59 15.74 -8.35
C ARG A 251 -12.46 16.64 -7.48
N ALA A 252 -12.51 16.39 -6.19
CA ALA A 252 -13.12 17.29 -5.22
C ALA A 252 -12.08 17.84 -4.23
N VAL A 253 -12.31 19.07 -3.79
CA VAL A 253 -11.59 19.72 -2.71
C VAL A 253 -12.60 20.19 -1.68
N LEU A 254 -12.50 19.70 -0.46
CA LEU A 254 -13.28 20.14 0.68
C LEU A 254 -12.38 20.91 1.64
N GLN A 255 -12.61 22.21 1.75
CA GLN A 255 -11.97 23.01 2.78
C GLN A 255 -12.74 22.88 4.09
N VAL A 256 -12.03 22.46 5.14
CA VAL A 256 -12.57 22.20 6.47
C VAL A 256 -12.10 23.29 7.43
N PRO A 257 -13.00 23.97 8.17
CA PRO A 257 -12.59 24.96 9.17
C PRO A 257 -11.57 24.40 10.15
N LYS A 258 -10.48 25.12 10.41
CA LYS A 258 -9.47 24.71 11.42
C LYS A 258 -10.07 24.56 12.83
N THR A 259 -11.19 25.23 13.09
CA THR A 259 -11.94 25.15 14.35
C THR A 259 -12.87 23.96 14.43
N TYR A 260 -13.05 23.19 13.35
CA TYR A 260 -13.85 21.97 13.37
C TYR A 260 -13.13 20.89 14.19
N THR A 261 -13.84 20.33 15.18
CA THR A 261 -13.30 19.29 16.07
C THR A 261 -14.14 18.01 16.06
N GLY A 262 -15.09 17.91 15.13
CA GLY A 262 -16.00 16.76 15.05
C GLY A 262 -15.36 15.54 14.38
N ALA A 263 -16.19 14.53 14.14
CA ALA A 263 -15.78 13.33 13.41
C ALA A 263 -15.77 13.57 11.89
N ILE A 264 -14.86 12.92 11.19
CA ILE A 264 -14.77 12.89 9.72
C ILE A 264 -14.83 11.43 9.27
N THR A 265 -15.70 11.15 8.30
CA THR A 265 -15.75 9.87 7.59
C THR A 265 -15.62 10.14 6.09
N VAL A 266 -14.68 9.48 5.43
CA VAL A 266 -14.51 9.51 3.98
C VAL A 266 -14.65 8.08 3.45
N ASN A 267 -15.53 7.90 2.49
CA ASN A 267 -15.68 6.66 1.73
C ASN A 267 -15.35 6.99 0.26
N GLY A 268 -14.14 6.62 -0.15
CA GLY A 268 -13.68 6.62 -1.53
C GLY A 268 -13.80 5.25 -2.17
N ASP A 269 -13.40 5.17 -3.43
CA ASP A 269 -13.39 3.96 -4.25
C ASP A 269 -12.05 3.87 -4.98
N ASP A 270 -11.98 4.32 -6.24
CA ASP A 270 -10.77 4.27 -7.08
C ASP A 270 -9.87 5.51 -6.94
N GLY A 271 -10.46 6.62 -6.48
CA GLY A 271 -9.80 7.90 -6.36
C GLY A 271 -8.85 8.01 -5.16
N ASN A 272 -7.83 8.85 -5.30
CA ASN A 272 -6.90 9.10 -4.20
C ASN A 272 -7.53 10.04 -3.16
N VAL A 273 -7.35 9.72 -1.88
CA VAL A 273 -7.85 10.53 -0.78
C VAL A 273 -6.69 11.15 0.00
N ALA A 274 -6.71 12.46 0.13
CA ALA A 274 -5.76 13.24 0.91
C ALA A 274 -6.49 13.98 2.04
N VAL A 275 -6.02 13.84 3.29
CA VAL A 275 -6.55 14.61 4.43
C VAL A 275 -5.37 15.18 5.20
N HIS A 276 -5.28 16.52 5.31
CA HIS A 276 -4.09 17.11 5.91
C HIS A 276 -4.30 18.46 6.60
N ASP A 277 -3.37 18.78 7.52
CA ASP A 277 -3.26 20.07 8.22
C ASP A 277 -4.57 20.52 8.93
N LEU A 278 -5.39 19.56 9.35
CA LEU A 278 -6.64 19.81 10.08
C LEU A 278 -6.38 19.99 11.59
N GLY A 279 -7.37 20.56 12.29
CA GLY A 279 -7.34 20.70 13.75
C GLY A 279 -7.42 19.37 14.50
N ALA A 280 -7.59 19.44 15.82
CA ALA A 280 -7.82 18.24 16.64
C ALA A 280 -9.24 17.70 16.41
N LEU A 281 -9.35 16.46 15.95
CA LEU A 281 -10.62 15.80 15.60
C LEU A 281 -10.94 14.70 16.62
N THR A 282 -12.22 14.32 16.79
CA THR A 282 -12.55 13.15 17.63
C THR A 282 -12.21 11.86 16.89
N ASP A 283 -12.84 11.64 15.75
CA ASP A 283 -12.77 10.39 14.99
C ASP A 283 -12.50 10.69 13.51
N VAL A 284 -11.57 9.96 12.91
CA VAL A 284 -11.26 10.03 11.49
C VAL A 284 -11.34 8.62 10.93
N ALA A 285 -12.29 8.37 10.02
CA ALA A 285 -12.47 7.08 9.37
C ALA A 285 -12.37 7.27 7.85
N LEU A 286 -11.35 6.68 7.22
CA LEU A 286 -11.05 6.83 5.81
C LEU A 286 -11.00 5.43 5.19
N ARG A 287 -11.74 5.24 4.11
CA ARG A 287 -11.79 3.99 3.33
C ARG A 287 -11.63 4.32 1.86
N VAL A 288 -10.81 3.55 1.16
CA VAL A 288 -10.62 3.55 -0.30
C VAL A 288 -10.53 2.09 -0.74
N SER A 289 -10.91 1.79 -1.98
CA SER A 289 -10.78 0.43 -2.54
C SER A 289 -9.39 0.33 -3.20
N ASP A 290 -9.22 1.03 -4.33
CA ASP A 290 -8.02 0.93 -5.18
C ASP A 290 -7.15 2.20 -5.13
N GLY A 291 -7.74 3.33 -4.73
CA GLY A 291 -7.07 4.62 -4.65
C GLY A 291 -6.06 4.69 -3.49
N ASN A 292 -5.04 5.56 -3.58
CA ASN A 292 -4.11 5.76 -2.47
C ASN A 292 -4.72 6.67 -1.40
N LEU A 293 -4.47 6.36 -0.13
CA LEU A 293 -4.88 7.18 1.00
C LEU A 293 -3.65 7.79 1.67
N GLN A 294 -3.72 9.08 1.99
CA GLN A 294 -2.71 9.71 2.84
C GLN A 294 -3.32 10.70 3.81
N VAL A 295 -2.76 10.66 5.01
CA VAL A 295 -3.14 11.51 6.12
C VAL A 295 -1.89 12.20 6.63
N ALA A 296 -1.96 13.52 6.85
CA ALA A 296 -0.79 14.28 7.29
C ALA A 296 -1.13 15.36 8.34
N LYS A 297 -0.35 15.42 9.43
CA LYS A 297 -0.43 16.48 10.45
C LYS A 297 -1.82 16.64 11.07
N ILE A 298 -2.36 15.54 11.58
CA ILE A 298 -3.66 15.51 12.24
C ILE A 298 -3.48 14.94 13.64
N THR A 299 -4.23 15.50 14.58
CA THR A 299 -4.32 15.00 15.96
C THR A 299 -5.77 14.61 16.27
N GLY A 300 -5.99 13.57 17.09
CA GLY A 300 -7.33 13.21 17.52
C GLY A 300 -7.43 12.03 18.47
N ASP A 301 -8.64 11.50 18.65
CA ASP A 301 -8.86 10.35 19.53
C ASP A 301 -8.73 9.03 18.77
N ASN A 302 -9.44 8.86 17.65
CA ASN A 302 -9.44 7.62 16.85
C ASN A 302 -9.17 7.87 15.36
N LEU A 303 -8.21 7.15 14.79
CA LEU A 303 -7.95 7.09 13.36
C LEU A 303 -8.18 5.65 12.86
N SER A 304 -9.01 5.49 11.84
CA SER A 304 -9.16 4.27 11.05
C SER A 304 -8.83 4.62 9.60
N ALA A 305 -7.75 4.07 9.06
CA ALA A 305 -7.31 4.28 7.68
C ALA A 305 -7.26 2.92 6.97
N LYS A 306 -8.13 2.73 5.98
CA LYS A 306 -8.28 1.44 5.29
C LYS A 306 -8.17 1.61 3.80
N SER A 307 -7.46 0.68 3.18
CA SER A 307 -7.40 0.47 1.75
C SER A 307 -7.58 -1.01 1.46
N ASP A 308 -8.08 -1.37 0.28
CA ASP A 308 -8.03 -2.76 -0.16
C ASP A 308 -6.69 -2.95 -0.91
N ASP A 309 -6.50 -2.28 -2.06
CA ASP A 309 -5.31 -2.46 -2.92
C ASP A 309 -4.39 -1.22 -3.00
N GLY A 310 -4.92 -0.04 -2.67
CA GLY A 310 -4.19 1.23 -2.67
C GLY A 310 -3.12 1.36 -1.56
N ASN A 311 -2.14 2.24 -1.77
CA ASN A 311 -1.12 2.50 -0.76
C ASN A 311 -1.62 3.46 0.34
N LEU A 312 -1.17 3.23 1.57
CA LEU A 312 -1.50 4.00 2.76
C LEU A 312 -0.28 4.79 3.26
N GLY A 313 -0.42 6.10 3.41
CA GLY A 313 0.62 6.97 3.95
C GLY A 313 0.15 7.80 5.14
N LEU A 314 0.78 7.64 6.30
CA LEU A 314 0.48 8.47 7.48
C LEU A 314 1.73 9.26 7.89
N SER A 315 1.64 10.58 7.99
CA SER A 315 2.75 11.44 8.40
C SER A 315 2.37 12.46 9.46
N ASP A 316 3.21 12.65 10.48
CA ASP A 316 2.98 13.63 11.56
C ASP A 316 1.64 13.41 12.30
N ILE A 317 1.29 12.15 12.59
CA ILE A 317 -0.01 11.75 13.15
C ILE A 317 0.07 11.55 14.66
N HIS A 318 -0.89 12.11 15.40
CA HIS A 318 -0.97 12.01 16.86
C HIS A 318 -2.38 11.61 17.32
N PHE A 319 -2.63 10.33 17.55
CA PHE A 319 -3.96 9.83 17.94
C PHE A 319 -3.92 9.02 19.23
N THR A 320 -5.05 8.82 19.90
CA THR A 320 -5.08 7.83 21.00
C THR A 320 -5.08 6.42 20.42
N ASN A 321 -5.94 6.15 19.44
CA ASN A 321 -6.05 4.85 18.77
C ASN A 321 -5.88 5.02 17.27
N THR A 322 -5.05 4.18 16.66
CA THR A 322 -4.82 4.16 15.22
C THR A 322 -4.95 2.72 14.72
N ASP A 323 -5.94 2.46 13.87
CA ASP A 323 -6.16 1.19 13.16
C ASP A 323 -5.90 1.43 11.67
N VAL A 324 -4.94 0.68 11.13
CA VAL A 324 -4.58 0.72 9.71
C VAL A 324 -4.75 -0.69 9.13
N SER A 325 -5.48 -0.80 8.03
CA SER A 325 -5.60 -2.07 7.31
C SER A 325 -5.42 -1.89 5.81
N SER A 326 -4.67 -2.79 5.18
CA SER A 326 -4.50 -2.87 3.73
C SER A 326 -4.51 -4.33 3.32
N ASP A 327 -5.22 -4.73 2.27
CA ASP A 327 -5.16 -6.13 1.82
C ASP A 327 -3.82 -6.34 1.08
N ASP A 328 -3.65 -5.71 -0.09
CA ASP A 328 -2.45 -5.86 -0.93
C ASP A 328 -1.55 -4.61 -0.99
N GLY A 329 -2.08 -3.47 -0.55
CA GLY A 329 -1.41 -2.18 -0.58
C GLY A 329 -0.23 -2.03 0.40
N ASN A 330 0.73 -1.15 0.07
CA ASN A 330 1.83 -0.84 1.00
C ASN A 330 1.42 0.24 2.01
N ALA A 331 1.84 0.09 3.25
CA ALA A 331 1.66 1.08 4.31
C ALA A 331 2.99 1.73 4.72
N HIS A 332 3.03 3.06 4.74
CA HIS A 332 4.17 3.85 5.24
C HIS A 332 3.73 4.84 6.31
N LEU A 333 4.37 4.77 7.47
CA LEU A 333 4.09 5.64 8.61
C LEU A 333 5.36 6.33 9.06
N ALA A 334 5.30 7.66 9.14
CA ALA A 334 6.41 8.52 9.54
C ALA A 334 5.98 9.50 10.63
N ASN A 335 6.74 9.58 11.72
CA ASN A 335 6.45 10.47 12.85
C ASN A 335 5.03 10.28 13.42
N VAL A 336 4.74 9.06 13.89
CA VAL A 336 3.43 8.68 14.41
C VAL A 336 3.51 8.43 15.92
N THR A 337 2.65 9.11 16.68
CA THR A 337 2.47 8.85 18.11
C THR A 337 1.05 8.34 18.35
N ALA A 338 0.92 7.16 18.92
CA ALA A 338 -0.37 6.59 19.29
C ALA A 338 -0.35 5.87 20.63
N LYS A 339 -1.45 5.85 21.39
CA LYS A 339 -1.50 4.97 22.56
C LYS A 339 -1.60 3.51 22.11
N ASN A 340 -2.56 3.23 21.24
CA ASN A 340 -2.74 1.92 20.62
C ASN A 340 -2.59 2.04 19.10
N LEU A 341 -1.64 1.29 18.54
CA LEU A 341 -1.38 1.24 17.11
C LEU A 341 -1.54 -0.19 16.60
N GLN A 342 -2.47 -0.40 15.69
CA GLN A 342 -2.74 -1.71 15.09
C GLN A 342 -2.61 -1.66 13.57
N PHE A 343 -1.94 -2.68 13.03
CA PHE A 343 -1.84 -2.96 11.60
C PHE A 343 -2.37 -4.35 11.29
N ARG A 344 -3.16 -4.44 10.22
CA ARG A 344 -3.53 -5.69 9.57
C ARG A 344 -3.15 -5.57 8.09
N MET A 345 -2.37 -6.49 7.56
CA MET A 345 -2.11 -6.56 6.13
C MET A 345 -2.07 -8.00 5.63
N ASP A 346 -2.51 -8.25 4.41
CA ASP A 346 -2.47 -9.62 3.88
C ASP A 346 -1.12 -9.82 3.15
N ASP A 347 -0.86 -9.08 2.04
CA ASP A 347 0.35 -9.27 1.20
C ASP A 347 1.27 -8.01 1.09
N GLY A 348 0.87 -6.91 1.73
CA GLY A 348 1.51 -5.59 1.60
C GLY A 348 2.85 -5.42 2.34
N ASN A 349 3.64 -4.40 1.95
CA ASN A 349 4.83 -4.02 2.74
C ASN A 349 4.50 -2.94 3.78
N LEU A 350 5.07 -3.07 4.98
CA LEU A 350 4.94 -2.07 6.05
C LEU A 350 6.27 -1.39 6.38
N SER A 351 6.26 -0.06 6.31
CA SER A 351 7.38 0.76 6.74
C SER A 351 6.97 1.65 7.92
N LEU A 352 7.68 1.52 9.03
CA LEU A 352 7.55 2.36 10.22
C LEU A 352 8.81 3.19 10.41
N GLN A 353 8.65 4.51 10.54
CA GLN A 353 9.72 5.45 10.84
C GLN A 353 9.28 6.42 11.94
N ASP A 354 10.10 6.57 12.99
CA ASP A 354 9.85 7.51 14.08
C ASP A 354 8.48 7.28 14.76
N VAL A 355 8.19 6.02 15.11
CA VAL A 355 6.90 5.61 15.68
C VAL A 355 7.02 5.44 17.20
N ARG A 356 6.06 6.01 17.94
CA ARG A 356 5.95 5.87 19.40
C ARG A 356 4.58 5.36 19.80
N SER A 357 4.52 4.28 20.57
CA SER A 357 3.25 3.81 21.14
C SER A 357 3.30 3.16 22.53
N GLU A 358 2.14 2.99 23.17
CA GLU A 358 2.06 2.07 24.31
C GLU A 358 1.92 0.63 23.79
N THR A 359 0.96 0.38 22.90
CA THR A 359 0.80 -0.91 22.24
C THR A 359 1.03 -0.79 20.73
N LEU A 360 1.78 -1.73 20.17
CA LEU A 360 1.98 -1.92 18.73
C LEU A 360 1.62 -3.36 18.39
N THR A 361 0.58 -3.55 17.59
CA THR A 361 0.17 -4.86 17.08
C THR A 361 0.30 -4.88 15.56
N VAL A 362 1.01 -5.87 15.03
CA VAL A 362 1.11 -6.12 13.59
C VAL A 362 0.67 -7.54 13.31
N GLN A 363 -0.33 -7.67 12.44
CA GLN A 363 -0.87 -8.94 11.97
C GLN A 363 -0.80 -8.95 10.45
N GLY A 364 -0.41 -10.07 9.88
CA GLY A 364 -0.55 -10.31 8.46
C GLY A 364 -0.18 -11.70 8.02
N ASP A 365 -0.23 -11.93 6.72
CA ASP A 365 0.09 -13.22 6.12
C ASP A 365 1.50 -13.10 5.51
N ASP A 366 1.64 -12.42 4.36
CA ASP A 366 2.90 -12.22 3.65
C ASP A 366 3.32 -10.74 3.57
N GLY A 367 4.61 -10.44 3.70
CA GLY A 367 5.06 -9.06 3.47
C GLY A 367 6.47 -8.72 3.92
N ASN A 368 6.98 -7.55 3.51
CA ASN A 368 8.25 -7.05 4.05
C ASN A 368 8.01 -5.91 5.03
N PHE A 369 8.65 -6.02 6.19
CA PHE A 369 8.59 -5.07 7.28
C PHE A 369 9.91 -4.31 7.41
N SER A 370 9.86 -2.99 7.46
CA SER A 370 11.02 -2.10 7.60
C SER A 370 10.79 -1.08 8.70
N TRP A 371 11.43 -1.28 9.85
CA TRP A 371 11.24 -0.46 11.05
C TRP A 371 12.49 0.34 11.38
N ARG A 372 12.33 1.64 11.62
CA ARG A 372 13.41 2.54 12.05
C ARG A 372 12.93 3.46 13.16
N GLU A 373 13.71 3.54 14.24
CA GLU A 373 13.43 4.46 15.36
C GLU A 373 12.02 4.22 15.94
N VAL A 374 11.71 2.95 16.27
CA VAL A 374 10.41 2.55 16.82
C VAL A 374 10.53 2.32 18.33
N GLN A 375 9.64 2.96 19.09
CA GLN A 375 9.58 2.88 20.55
C GLN A 375 8.17 2.45 20.97
N ALA A 376 8.04 1.35 21.71
CA ALA A 376 6.74 0.88 22.18
C ALA A 376 6.81 0.27 23.59
N THR A 377 5.74 0.35 24.38
CA THR A 377 5.74 -0.38 25.66
C THR A 377 5.52 -1.87 25.43
N GLN A 378 4.63 -2.25 24.52
CA GLN A 378 4.33 -3.64 24.19
C GLN A 378 4.24 -3.83 22.68
N VAL A 379 4.94 -4.83 22.16
CA VAL A 379 4.91 -5.22 20.75
C VAL A 379 4.45 -6.67 20.62
N ASP A 380 3.41 -6.90 19.81
CA ASP A 380 2.98 -8.24 19.36
C ASP A 380 2.94 -8.25 17.84
N MET A 381 3.77 -9.08 17.23
CA MET A 381 3.88 -9.25 15.80
C MET A 381 3.64 -10.71 15.42
N GLN A 382 2.71 -10.93 14.51
CA GLN A 382 2.38 -12.24 13.95
C GLN A 382 2.30 -12.07 12.44
N TYR A 383 3.16 -12.79 11.72
CA TYR A 383 3.13 -12.86 10.26
C TYR A 383 3.42 -14.31 9.83
N GLU A 384 2.99 -14.72 8.65
CA GLU A 384 3.32 -16.05 8.10
C GLU A 384 4.71 -15.95 7.46
N ASP A 385 4.82 -15.27 6.31
CA ASP A 385 6.07 -15.18 5.55
C ASP A 385 6.59 -13.75 5.30
N GLY A 386 7.90 -13.65 5.05
CA GLY A 386 8.53 -12.47 4.47
C GLY A 386 9.78 -11.97 5.19
N ASN A 387 10.22 -10.74 4.90
CA ASN A 387 11.44 -10.19 5.49
C ASN A 387 11.13 -9.07 6.49
N PHE A 388 11.52 -9.27 7.74
CA PHE A 388 11.51 -8.22 8.75
C PHE A 388 12.91 -7.65 8.97
N SER A 389 13.07 -6.35 8.70
CA SER A 389 14.27 -5.59 9.05
C SER A 389 13.93 -4.45 10.00
N GLY A 390 14.76 -4.27 11.02
CA GLY A 390 14.56 -3.25 12.04
C GLY A 390 15.86 -2.64 12.54
N GLN A 391 15.87 -1.35 12.83
CA GLN A 391 17.02 -0.65 13.40
C GLN A 391 16.58 0.42 14.42
N ASP A 392 17.35 0.55 15.51
CA ASP A 392 17.13 1.53 16.58
C ASP A 392 15.75 1.34 17.23
N LEU A 393 15.60 0.19 17.91
CA LEU A 393 14.33 -0.27 18.46
C LEU A 393 14.37 -0.27 20.00
N THR A 394 13.33 0.23 20.66
CA THR A 394 13.25 0.25 22.13
C THR A 394 11.88 -0.18 22.61
N PHE A 395 11.82 -1.33 23.29
CA PHE A 395 10.56 -1.93 23.73
C PHE A 395 10.52 -2.20 25.24
N GLY A 396 9.30 -2.21 25.82
CA GLY A 396 9.08 -2.80 27.14
C GLY A 396 9.00 -4.32 27.04
N ASP A 397 8.03 -4.81 26.26
CA ASP A 397 7.77 -6.21 25.93
C ASP A 397 7.85 -6.43 24.41
N LEU A 398 8.36 -7.59 23.98
CA LEU A 398 8.41 -8.00 22.58
C LEU A 398 7.99 -9.47 22.40
N ARG A 399 6.98 -9.68 21.56
CA ARG A 399 6.56 -11.00 21.07
C ARG A 399 6.53 -11.00 19.54
N ILE A 400 7.23 -11.97 18.94
CA ILE A 400 7.25 -12.18 17.49
C ILE A 400 6.95 -13.65 17.20
N ARG A 401 6.03 -13.91 16.27
CA ARG A 401 5.87 -15.19 15.59
C ARG A 401 5.96 -15.01 14.08
N THR A 402 6.64 -15.95 13.44
CA THR A 402 6.79 -16.09 11.99
C THR A 402 6.81 -17.56 11.64
N GLU A 403 6.22 -17.95 10.51
CA GLU A 403 6.34 -19.31 10.00
C GLU A 403 7.64 -19.39 9.19
N ASP A 404 7.64 -18.82 7.97
CA ASP A 404 8.83 -18.74 7.12
C ASP A 404 9.36 -17.31 6.95
N GLY A 405 10.60 -17.20 6.48
CA GLY A 405 11.19 -15.91 6.12
C GLY A 405 12.37 -15.48 6.97
N ARG A 406 12.64 -14.18 7.02
CA ARG A 406 13.90 -13.65 7.58
C ARG A 406 13.71 -12.40 8.43
N GLY A 407 13.96 -12.54 9.73
CA GLY A 407 14.09 -11.42 10.66
C GLY A 407 15.54 -10.95 10.84
N SER A 408 15.75 -9.64 10.86
CA SER A 408 17.03 -9.00 11.17
C SER A 408 16.80 -7.67 11.90
N LEU A 409 16.91 -7.71 13.22
CA LEU A 409 16.80 -6.51 14.07
C LEU A 409 18.17 -6.10 14.61
N LYS A 410 18.47 -4.81 14.53
CA LYS A 410 19.75 -4.23 14.94
C LYS A 410 19.54 -3.12 15.94
N GLN A 411 20.44 -3.00 16.92
CA GLN A 411 20.39 -1.97 17.95
C GLN A 411 19.02 -1.98 18.64
N ILE A 412 18.69 -3.12 19.26
CA ILE A 412 17.42 -3.36 19.91
C ILE A 412 17.62 -3.44 21.42
N SER A 413 16.79 -2.73 22.17
CA SER A 413 16.73 -2.79 23.62
C SER A 413 15.33 -3.19 24.06
N VAL A 414 15.19 -4.25 24.85
CA VAL A 414 13.91 -4.68 25.43
C VAL A 414 14.04 -4.80 26.94
N ALA A 415 13.13 -4.17 27.68
CA ALA A 415 13.24 -4.09 29.15
C ALA A 415 12.90 -5.41 29.84
N ASN A 416 11.92 -6.14 29.32
CA ASN A 416 11.45 -7.42 29.85
C ASN A 416 11.87 -8.59 28.93
N PRO A 417 11.80 -9.84 29.43
CA PRO A 417 12.07 -11.01 28.61
C PRO A 417 11.24 -11.06 27.32
N VAL A 418 11.92 -11.27 26.19
CA VAL A 418 11.29 -11.39 24.87
C VAL A 418 10.77 -12.80 24.62
N SER A 419 9.86 -12.94 23.65
CA SER A 419 9.46 -14.24 23.10
C SER A 419 9.49 -14.17 21.58
N ILE A 420 10.46 -14.85 20.96
CA ILE A 420 10.60 -14.92 19.50
C ILE A 420 10.52 -16.38 19.07
N ALA A 421 9.53 -16.71 18.25
CA ALA A 421 9.37 -18.03 17.65
C ALA A 421 9.38 -17.92 16.13
N THR A 422 10.07 -18.85 15.48
CA THR A 422 10.07 -19.05 14.04
C THR A 422 9.96 -20.53 13.74
N ASP A 423 9.32 -20.93 12.65
CA ASP A 423 9.28 -22.35 12.29
C ASP A 423 10.54 -22.67 11.46
N ASP A 424 10.55 -22.32 10.17
CA ASP A 424 11.69 -22.59 9.26
C ASP A 424 12.53 -21.33 8.95
N GLY A 425 12.09 -20.17 9.42
CA GLY A 425 12.71 -18.88 9.18
C GLY A 425 14.10 -18.65 9.83
N ASN A 426 14.79 -17.61 9.37
CA ASN A 426 16.06 -17.17 9.94
C ASN A 426 15.88 -15.87 10.72
N PHE A 427 16.10 -15.87 12.03
CA PHE A 427 16.01 -14.67 12.85
C PHE A 427 17.37 -14.24 13.40
N THR A 428 17.73 -12.98 13.18
CA THR A 428 18.97 -12.38 13.66
C THR A 428 18.69 -11.17 14.54
N LEU A 429 19.27 -11.15 15.73
CA LEU A 429 19.38 -9.98 16.59
C LEU A 429 20.85 -9.52 16.63
N THR A 430 21.09 -8.22 16.46
CA THR A 430 22.42 -7.60 16.53
C THR A 430 22.41 -6.43 17.49
N ASP A 431 23.44 -6.31 18.32
CA ASP A 431 23.54 -5.30 19.38
C ASP A 431 22.30 -5.32 20.30
N PHE A 432 21.92 -6.53 20.75
CA PHE A 432 20.73 -6.75 21.56
C PHE A 432 21.01 -6.50 23.05
N HIS A 433 20.22 -5.61 23.67
CA HIS A 433 20.10 -5.45 25.12
C HIS A 433 18.79 -6.10 25.58
N GLY A 434 18.87 -7.25 26.25
CA GLY A 434 17.68 -7.95 26.71
C GLY A 434 17.93 -9.40 27.13
N SER A 435 16.85 -10.15 27.29
CA SER A 435 16.87 -11.59 27.59
C SER A 435 15.56 -12.23 27.11
N GLY A 436 15.36 -13.54 27.30
CA GLY A 436 14.07 -14.18 27.02
C GLY A 436 14.15 -15.54 26.34
N ASP A 437 13.03 -15.92 25.74
CA ASP A 437 12.79 -17.22 25.13
C ASP A 437 12.84 -17.13 23.61
N PHE A 438 13.62 -18.01 22.99
CA PHE A 438 13.79 -18.07 21.54
C PHE A 438 13.62 -19.49 21.03
N THR A 439 12.72 -19.68 20.08
CA THR A 439 12.39 -21.00 19.54
C THR A 439 12.53 -21.02 18.02
N THR A 440 13.09 -22.10 17.47
CA THR A 440 13.12 -22.38 16.03
C THR A 440 12.87 -23.85 15.74
N GLU A 441 12.05 -24.23 14.77
CA GLU A 441 11.93 -25.65 14.38
C GLU A 441 13.16 -26.07 13.56
N ASP A 442 13.26 -25.63 12.29
CA ASP A 442 14.34 -26.01 11.37
C ASP A 442 15.27 -24.84 10.98
N GLY A 443 14.88 -23.63 11.36
CA GLY A 443 15.53 -22.38 10.99
C GLY A 443 16.89 -22.08 11.65
N THR A 444 17.28 -20.80 11.61
CA THR A 444 18.47 -20.32 12.31
C THR A 444 18.15 -19.13 13.18
N LEU A 445 18.49 -19.24 14.47
CA LEU A 445 18.53 -18.13 15.41
C LEU A 445 19.97 -17.67 15.59
N SER A 446 20.23 -16.38 15.36
CA SER A 446 21.53 -15.77 15.62
C SER A 446 21.36 -14.55 16.52
N LEU A 447 21.68 -14.71 17.81
CA LEU A 447 21.48 -13.70 18.83
C LEU A 447 22.85 -13.13 19.26
N ASP A 448 23.10 -11.87 18.93
CA ASP A 448 24.31 -11.15 19.30
C ASP A 448 23.98 -10.09 20.36
N PHE A 449 24.34 -10.40 21.60
CA PHE A 449 24.01 -9.60 22.77
C PHE A 449 25.07 -8.52 23.00
N ALA A 450 24.63 -7.27 23.08
CA ALA A 450 25.42 -6.17 23.65
C ALA A 450 25.33 -6.18 25.19
N GLU A 451 24.19 -6.58 25.74
CA GLU A 451 23.98 -6.77 27.19
C GLU A 451 22.90 -7.84 27.42
N VAL A 452 23.14 -8.71 28.40
CA VAL A 452 22.17 -9.71 28.82
C VAL A 452 21.52 -9.24 30.12
N THR A 453 20.20 -9.05 30.13
CA THR A 453 19.48 -8.46 31.28
C THR A 453 18.76 -9.48 32.16
N GLY A 454 18.85 -10.77 31.83
CA GLY A 454 18.13 -11.85 32.49
C GLY A 454 18.43 -13.20 31.85
N ASP A 455 17.66 -14.22 32.23
CA ASP A 455 17.85 -15.57 31.72
C ASP A 455 17.53 -15.69 30.22
N VAL A 456 18.27 -16.58 29.55
CA VAL A 456 18.13 -16.86 28.12
C VAL A 456 17.76 -18.33 27.95
N SER A 457 16.59 -18.60 27.37
CA SER A 457 16.17 -19.95 26.99
C SER A 457 16.14 -20.07 25.47
N VAL A 458 16.71 -21.16 24.95
CA VAL A 458 16.68 -21.45 23.52
C VAL A 458 16.23 -22.86 23.23
N GLU A 459 15.29 -23.02 22.31
CA GLU A 459 14.77 -24.32 21.90
C GLU A 459 14.83 -24.44 20.38
N GLY A 460 15.15 -25.63 19.91
CA GLY A 460 14.83 -25.98 18.54
C GLY A 460 14.87 -27.46 18.26
N ASP A 461 14.40 -27.86 17.09
CA ASP A 461 14.35 -29.26 16.70
C ASP A 461 15.59 -29.58 15.86
N ASP A 462 15.58 -29.19 14.58
CA ASP A 462 16.70 -29.37 13.66
C ASP A 462 17.47 -28.06 13.38
N GLY A 463 16.98 -26.95 13.93
CA GLY A 463 17.52 -25.62 13.74
C GLY A 463 18.92 -25.35 14.32
N ASN A 464 19.53 -24.27 13.85
CA ASN A 464 20.86 -23.83 14.29
C ASN A 464 20.77 -22.55 15.13
N ILE A 465 21.11 -22.68 16.41
CA ILE A 465 21.07 -21.60 17.39
C ILE A 465 22.49 -21.12 17.66
N ARG A 466 22.73 -19.82 17.49
CA ARG A 466 24.00 -19.14 17.74
C ARG A 466 23.77 -18.03 18.77
N LEU A 467 24.44 -18.16 19.91
CA LEU A 467 24.46 -17.18 20.99
C LEU A 467 25.84 -16.56 21.05
N ALA A 468 25.90 -15.24 21.04
CA ALA A 468 27.12 -14.48 21.27
C ALA A 468 26.91 -13.55 22.44
N PHE A 469 27.68 -13.78 23.50
CA PHE A 469 27.60 -12.98 24.72
C PHE A 469 28.76 -11.98 24.81
N PRO A 470 28.65 -10.93 25.64
CA PRO A 470 29.77 -10.05 25.93
C PRO A 470 30.99 -10.83 26.45
N ALA A 471 32.20 -10.46 26.05
CA ALA A 471 33.43 -11.23 26.31
C ALA A 471 33.77 -11.48 27.80
N ASN A 472 33.16 -10.71 28.70
CA ASN A 472 33.33 -10.80 30.14
C ASN A 472 32.07 -11.30 30.87
N ALA A 473 31.07 -11.81 30.15
CA ALA A 473 29.86 -12.36 30.74
C ALA A 473 30.18 -13.57 31.62
N ALA A 474 29.56 -13.63 32.80
CA ALA A 474 29.61 -14.79 33.68
C ALA A 474 28.22 -15.43 33.74
N TYR A 475 28.08 -16.69 33.36
CA TYR A 475 26.77 -17.35 33.27
C TYR A 475 26.84 -18.85 33.56
N ALA A 476 25.72 -19.38 34.05
CA ALA A 476 25.50 -20.81 34.18
C ALA A 476 24.83 -21.35 32.92
N PHE A 477 25.13 -22.58 32.52
CA PHE A 477 24.45 -23.23 31.39
C PHE A 477 23.94 -24.62 31.73
N ASP A 478 22.76 -24.97 31.19
CA ASP A 478 22.17 -26.30 31.20
C ASP A 478 21.60 -26.62 29.81
N LEU A 479 22.39 -27.32 29.02
CA LEU A 479 22.11 -27.56 27.61
C LEU A 479 21.86 -29.05 27.34
N HIS A 480 20.81 -29.32 26.58
CA HIS A 480 20.39 -30.66 26.18
C HIS A 480 20.56 -30.85 24.67
N ARG A 481 20.85 -32.08 24.26
CA ARG A 481 20.83 -32.50 22.87
C ARG A 481 20.46 -33.97 22.74
N ASP A 482 19.71 -34.32 21.71
CA ASP A 482 19.46 -35.73 21.38
C ASP A 482 20.58 -36.25 20.47
N ASP A 483 20.50 -36.02 19.17
CA ASP A 483 21.57 -36.38 18.21
C ASP A 483 22.32 -35.15 17.65
N GLY A 484 21.93 -33.94 18.07
CA GLY A 484 22.56 -32.68 17.71
C GLY A 484 23.94 -32.39 18.32
N SER A 485 24.38 -31.13 18.21
CA SER A 485 25.71 -30.70 18.66
C SER A 485 25.73 -29.46 19.53
N LEU A 486 26.57 -29.49 20.57
CA LEU A 486 26.85 -28.34 21.44
C LEU A 486 28.28 -27.85 21.17
N ARG A 487 28.44 -26.55 20.97
CA ARG A 487 29.74 -25.86 20.92
C ARG A 487 29.74 -24.76 21.97
N LEU A 488 30.63 -24.89 22.94
CA LEU A 488 30.80 -23.96 24.05
C LEU A 488 32.18 -23.30 23.99
N PRO A 489 32.36 -22.12 24.60
CA PRO A 489 33.65 -21.43 24.63
C PRO A 489 34.69 -22.23 25.41
N ALA A 490 35.98 -21.95 25.19
CA ALA A 490 37.09 -22.76 25.73
C ALA A 490 37.22 -22.66 27.26
N GLU A 491 36.74 -21.56 27.81
CA GLU A 491 36.66 -21.21 29.23
C GLU A 491 35.48 -21.87 29.96
N ALA A 492 34.65 -22.67 29.27
CA ALA A 492 33.54 -23.37 29.91
C ALA A 492 34.03 -24.41 30.93
N GLU A 493 33.58 -24.26 32.17
CA GLU A 493 33.85 -25.18 33.27
C GLU A 493 32.65 -26.11 33.49
N TYR A 494 32.85 -27.40 33.22
CA TYR A 494 31.77 -28.39 33.29
C TYR A 494 31.62 -28.96 34.70
N SER A 495 30.42 -28.86 35.26
CA SER A 495 30.02 -29.63 36.44
C SER A 495 29.53 -31.02 36.06
N LYS A 496 28.90 -31.15 34.87
CA LYS A 496 28.47 -32.42 34.30
C LYS A 496 28.57 -32.34 32.78
N GLN A 497 29.19 -33.35 32.16
CA GLN A 497 29.25 -33.47 30.71
C GLN A 497 28.96 -34.92 30.31
N GLY A 498 27.85 -35.11 29.60
CA GLY A 498 27.44 -36.41 29.06
C GLY A 498 27.19 -36.35 27.56
N LYS A 499 26.71 -37.47 27.01
CA LYS A 499 26.32 -37.55 25.58
C LYS A 499 25.22 -36.52 25.25
N HIS A 500 24.18 -36.48 26.07
CA HIS A 500 22.94 -35.72 25.81
C HIS A 500 22.77 -34.42 26.61
N ARG A 501 23.69 -34.14 27.55
CA ARG A 501 23.53 -32.99 28.44
C ARG A 501 24.88 -32.43 28.89
N ALA A 502 24.98 -31.10 28.91
CA ALA A 502 26.12 -30.37 29.45
C ALA A 502 25.64 -29.33 30.46
N ILE A 503 26.23 -29.34 31.65
CA ILE A 503 25.95 -28.40 32.74
C ILE A 503 27.26 -27.80 33.21
N GLY A 504 27.30 -26.50 33.42
CA GLY A 504 28.52 -25.82 33.83
C GLY A 504 28.36 -24.32 33.95
N ASN A 505 29.48 -23.63 34.03
CA ASN A 505 29.56 -22.17 34.06
C ASN A 505 30.59 -21.66 33.06
N VAL A 506 30.47 -20.39 32.68
CA VAL A 506 31.46 -19.61 31.94
C VAL A 506 31.72 -18.32 32.71
N GLY A 507 32.96 -17.80 32.64
CA GLY A 507 33.37 -16.57 33.31
C GLY A 507 33.86 -16.77 34.75
N SER A 508 34.56 -15.78 35.28
CA SER A 508 35.09 -15.80 36.65
C SER A 508 34.12 -15.11 37.60
N GLY A 509 33.55 -15.85 38.56
CA GLY A 509 32.68 -15.28 39.59
C GLY A 509 31.37 -16.05 39.76
N ALA A 510 30.41 -15.44 40.46
CA ALA A 510 29.05 -15.96 40.49
C ALA A 510 28.38 -15.66 39.14
N PRO A 511 27.65 -16.62 38.54
CA PRO A 511 26.85 -16.38 37.35
C PRO A 511 25.92 -15.17 37.51
N GLU A 512 25.89 -14.30 36.50
CA GLU A 512 25.01 -13.14 36.41
C GLU A 512 23.64 -13.51 35.86
N PHE A 513 23.58 -14.51 34.98
CA PHE A 513 22.37 -15.07 34.38
C PHE A 513 22.54 -16.56 34.07
N SER A 514 21.46 -17.22 33.68
CA SER A 514 21.46 -18.60 33.23
C SER A 514 21.10 -18.73 31.76
N VAL A 515 21.64 -19.78 31.13
CA VAL A 515 21.36 -20.16 29.74
C VAL A 515 20.85 -21.60 29.73
N SER A 516 19.57 -21.76 29.42
CA SER A 516 18.98 -23.08 29.16
C SER A 516 18.81 -23.30 27.67
N GLY A 517 18.93 -24.54 27.23
CA GLY A 517 18.44 -24.85 25.90
C GLY A 517 18.47 -26.31 25.51
N SER A 518 17.75 -26.62 24.45
CA SER A 518 17.62 -27.96 23.88
C SER A 518 17.59 -27.93 22.37
N VAL A 519 18.25 -28.92 21.76
CA VAL A 519 18.11 -29.24 20.33
C VAL A 519 17.88 -30.74 20.12
N VAL A 520 17.12 -31.13 19.10
CA VAL A 520 16.99 -32.54 18.72
C VAL A 520 18.18 -32.95 17.85
N ASP A 521 18.19 -32.59 16.57
CA ASP A 521 19.29 -32.86 15.62
C ASP A 521 20.10 -31.60 15.26
N GLY A 522 19.62 -30.44 15.73
CA GLY A 522 20.23 -29.14 15.50
C GLY A 522 21.56 -28.87 16.20
N ARG A 523 21.93 -27.59 16.27
CA ARG A 523 23.17 -27.15 16.93
C ARG A 523 22.96 -25.92 17.78
N ILE A 524 23.45 -25.97 19.02
CA ILE A 524 23.67 -24.79 19.86
C ILE A 524 25.16 -24.43 19.83
N THR A 525 25.47 -23.19 19.46
CA THR A 525 26.81 -22.61 19.54
C THR A 525 26.78 -21.38 20.44
N ILE A 526 27.56 -21.39 21.52
CA ILE A 526 27.78 -20.23 22.38
C ILE A 526 29.22 -19.76 22.18
N ARG A 527 29.40 -18.45 21.97
CA ARG A 527 30.71 -17.81 21.77
C ARG A 527 30.88 -16.54 22.58
#